data_AF-A0A7W4CPP5-F1
#
_entry.id   AF-A0A7W4CPP5-F1
#
_cell.length_a   1.000
_cell.length_b   1.000
_cell.length_c   1.000
_cell.angle_alpha   90.00
_cell.angle_beta   90.00
_cell.angle_gamma   90.00
#
_symmetry.space_group_name_H-M   'P 1'
#
loop_
_entity.id
_entity.type
_entity.pdbx_description
1 polymer ?
#
loop_
_entity_poly.entity_id
_entity_poly.type
_entity_poly.pdbx_seq_one_letter_code
_entity_poly.pdbx_strand_id
1 'polypeptide(L)'
;MQSQKSQPRNLAGGGWFKREIKFLGLFLGLISFSNLVLGNNTSALFVPTLSASVDNSAISVNGNQVINSVNGTTELSLRVIVNTNNKTGYTATLNTETNETALVNSNSANGAKIDSINAVLSLNNLPNNTWGYKLGSSTNYAPIPALSVPAQILQTAGKTNGNESNQLNIGMKLADNLESGNYTNKLVISIVSNPYERRAIMTTGKDFNRKVDSIVTSLTNDDGWGNKESVNHIRRSTASYSDIPAGAIDVENDETSDYPIKIWYDAASKTVFYWIEANKIILNKDSRYMFRGFTKAEDIDISDFDSSEVEDMAYFFYKMNSLQSLDLSNFNTNNVTDMTGMFAYANSLKKLDLSNFNTSKVTNMSTMFHSMSNLDELNISSFNTENVTNMSGMFYGASKLALLELSNFNTSEVLDMNFMFYGMDELRNLDLSNFNTQNVNSMSHMFAKSSKIISLDISSFNTKNVRNMSSMFYGMSSLKQIDLFNFNTANVTNMTHMFSFVSNISVLDLSSFNTENVLTMNYMFNGMNSLTALYITNFDTRNVEDVQEMFAVYDSMGDNLQNIYIKNDFNVSNIISMSDSFKGRNKLRGGAGSYLANSSDADKSWLRIDDPDHGCPGYFTRKP
;
A
#
# COMPACT_ATOMS: atom_id res chain seq x y z
N MET A 1 37.08 -27.62 -3.10
CA MET A 1 37.58 -28.71 -2.23
C MET A 1 38.28 -28.09 -1.02
N GLN A 2 38.42 -28.88 0.06
CA GLN A 2 39.25 -28.70 1.27
C GLN A 2 40.53 -27.83 1.11
N SER A 3 41.12 -27.18 2.12
CA SER A 3 40.80 -26.87 3.54
C SER A 3 41.84 -25.80 4.04
N GLN A 4 42.06 -25.40 5.30
CA GLN A 4 41.71 -25.92 6.63
C GLN A 4 41.60 -24.76 7.69
N LYS A 5 41.96 -24.99 8.96
CA LYS A 5 41.91 -24.03 10.09
C LYS A 5 43.32 -23.69 10.60
N SER A 6 43.48 -22.52 11.25
CA SER A 6 44.21 -22.46 12.53
C SER A 6 43.78 -21.29 13.42
N GLN A 7 43.75 -21.57 14.72
CA GLN A 7 43.57 -20.70 15.89
C GLN A 7 44.31 -21.43 17.05
N PRO A 8 44.50 -20.86 18.25
CA PRO A 8 44.53 -19.45 18.68
C PRO A 8 45.77 -19.14 19.58
N ARG A 9 45.90 -17.92 20.13
CA ARG A 9 46.56 -17.69 21.44
C ARG A 9 45.91 -16.55 22.22
N ASN A 10 45.58 -16.82 23.48
CA ASN A 10 45.35 -15.81 24.52
C ASN A 10 46.68 -15.15 24.92
N LEU A 11 46.62 -13.90 25.40
CA LEU A 11 47.34 -13.44 26.61
C LEU A 11 46.79 -12.08 27.07
N ALA A 12 46.75 -11.87 28.39
CA ALA A 12 46.30 -10.63 29.00
C ALA A 12 47.43 -9.60 29.11
N GLY A 13 47.08 -8.31 29.10
CA GLY A 13 47.99 -7.19 29.33
C GLY A 13 47.22 -5.89 29.48
N GLY A 14 47.37 -5.19 30.61
CA GLY A 14 46.58 -4.00 30.94
C GLY A 14 47.10 -2.70 30.31
N GLY A 15 46.26 -1.67 30.32
CA GLY A 15 46.60 -0.32 29.89
C GLY A 15 45.49 0.68 30.22
N TRP A 16 45.55 1.31 31.39
CA TRP A 16 44.77 2.52 31.67
C TRP A 16 45.14 3.63 30.68
N PHE A 17 44.16 4.44 30.25
CA PHE A 17 44.42 5.87 30.04
C PHE A 17 43.27 6.75 30.53
N LYS A 18 43.66 7.89 31.13
CA LYS A 18 42.78 8.86 31.79
C LYS A 18 42.03 9.74 30.80
N ARG A 19 40.88 10.27 31.25
CA ARG A 19 40.35 11.56 30.77
C ARG A 19 41.36 12.69 31.03
N GLU A 20 41.68 13.45 29.99
CA GLU A 20 41.88 14.91 30.05
C GLU A 20 41.56 15.49 28.67
N ILE A 21 40.34 16.01 28.49
CA ILE A 21 39.99 16.80 27.29
C ILE A 21 40.34 18.26 27.61
N LYS A 22 41.47 18.72 27.08
CA LYS A 22 41.83 20.15 27.05
C LYS A 22 41.45 20.71 25.69
N PHE A 23 40.46 21.59 25.67
CA PHE A 23 40.09 22.37 24.48
C PHE A 23 41.13 23.46 24.24
N LEU A 24 42.00 23.29 23.24
CA LEU A 24 42.70 24.40 22.57
C LEU A 24 43.34 23.94 21.24
N GLY A 25 43.18 24.71 20.17
CA GLY A 25 43.95 24.56 18.92
C GLY A 25 43.10 24.37 17.66
N LEU A 26 43.18 25.34 16.75
CA LEU A 26 42.59 25.29 15.39
C LEU A 26 43.16 24.09 14.61
N PHE A 27 42.31 23.40 13.85
CA PHE A 27 42.75 22.42 12.84
C PHE A 27 43.00 23.13 11.50
N LEU A 28 44.25 23.14 11.05
CA LEU A 28 44.68 23.58 9.72
C LEU A 28 45.03 22.37 8.86
N GLY A 29 44.38 22.26 7.70
CA GLY A 29 44.83 21.40 6.58
C GLY A 29 44.47 19.91 6.66
N LEU A 30 43.78 19.42 5.63
CA LEU A 30 43.71 18.01 5.22
C LEU A 30 43.39 16.98 6.33
N ILE A 31 42.15 17.00 6.84
CA ILE A 31 41.52 15.76 7.30
C ILE A 31 41.05 14.99 6.07
N SER A 32 41.94 14.18 5.51
CA SER A 32 41.50 12.99 4.77
C SER A 32 40.92 12.01 5.79
N PHE A 33 39.67 11.58 5.62
CA PHE A 33 39.03 10.56 6.47
C PHE A 33 39.64 9.14 6.30
N SER A 34 40.82 9.02 5.71
CA SER A 34 41.52 7.75 5.42
C SER A 34 42.05 7.00 6.66
N ASN A 35 41.84 7.51 7.88
CA ASN A 35 42.24 6.87 9.14
C ASN A 35 41.18 7.01 10.26
N LEU A 36 39.89 6.88 9.92
CA LEU A 36 38.93 6.47 10.95
C LEU A 36 39.15 4.97 11.22
N VAL A 37 40.00 4.65 12.21
CA VAL A 37 40.14 3.27 12.70
C VAL A 37 38.87 2.93 13.49
N LEU A 38 37.83 2.59 12.74
CA LEU A 38 36.70 1.82 13.22
C LEU A 38 37.25 0.56 13.89
N GLY A 39 36.92 0.35 15.16
CA GLY A 39 37.36 -0.83 15.90
C GLY A 39 36.95 -2.12 15.17
N ASN A 40 37.65 -3.23 15.42
CA ASN A 40 37.69 -4.44 14.57
C ASN A 40 36.34 -5.13 14.20
N ASN A 41 35.17 -4.62 14.62
CA ASN A 41 33.85 -5.14 14.26
C ASN A 41 32.86 -4.07 13.73
N THR A 42 33.30 -2.85 13.42
CA THR A 42 32.40 -1.78 12.92
C THR A 42 32.28 -1.80 11.39
N SER A 43 31.34 -2.60 10.87
CA SER A 43 30.88 -2.54 9.48
C SER A 43 29.72 -1.55 9.35
N ALA A 44 29.90 -0.48 8.57
CA ALA A 44 28.82 0.44 8.21
C ALA A 44 28.24 0.05 6.85
N LEU A 45 26.92 -0.16 6.78
CA LEU A 45 26.18 -0.44 5.52
C LEU A 45 26.39 0.70 4.49
N PHE A 46 26.49 1.93 4.99
CA PHE A 46 26.80 3.12 4.22
C PHE A 46 28.06 3.78 4.77
N VAL A 47 29.11 3.90 3.93
CA VAL A 47 30.32 4.66 4.26
C VAL A 47 30.19 6.07 3.67
N PRO A 48 29.98 7.11 4.49
CA PRO A 48 29.89 8.48 4.01
C PRO A 48 31.25 8.94 3.48
N THR A 49 31.28 9.37 2.22
CA THR A 49 32.40 10.15 1.68
C THR A 49 32.06 11.63 1.81
N LEU A 50 33.01 12.42 2.29
CA LEU A 50 33.02 13.87 2.14
C LEU A 50 34.48 14.29 1.95
N SER A 51 34.77 14.84 0.78
CA SER A 51 36.06 15.44 0.48
C SER A 51 35.86 16.73 -0.29
N ALA A 52 36.76 17.67 -0.07
CA ALA A 52 36.73 18.99 -0.67
C ALA A 52 38.13 19.35 -1.17
N SER A 53 38.21 20.00 -2.33
CA SER A 53 39.43 20.63 -2.83
C SER A 53 39.12 21.97 -3.48
N VAL A 54 40.16 22.78 -3.62
CA VAL A 54 40.15 23.96 -4.50
C VAL A 54 41.21 23.73 -5.59
N ASP A 55 40.91 24.14 -6.81
CA ASP A 55 41.81 23.91 -7.95
C ASP A 55 43.12 24.71 -7.88
N ASN A 56 43.17 25.78 -7.08
CA ASN A 56 44.42 26.39 -6.63
C ASN A 56 44.33 26.80 -5.15
N SER A 57 45.26 26.32 -4.33
CA SER A 57 45.39 26.65 -2.90
C SER A 57 46.24 27.89 -2.61
N ALA A 58 46.99 28.39 -3.60
CA ALA A 58 47.86 29.57 -3.49
C ALA A 58 47.62 30.51 -4.68
N ILE A 59 46.75 31.49 -4.47
CA ILE A 59 46.31 32.42 -5.52
C ILE A 59 47.06 33.75 -5.34
N SER A 60 47.61 34.28 -6.43
CA SER A 60 48.35 35.54 -6.42
C SER A 60 47.95 36.43 -7.59
N VAL A 61 48.07 37.75 -7.40
CA VAL A 61 47.77 38.75 -8.42
C VAL A 61 48.93 39.73 -8.51
N ASN A 62 49.31 40.11 -9.73
CA ASN A 62 50.25 41.20 -9.93
C ASN A 62 49.50 42.54 -9.84
N GLY A 63 49.64 43.25 -8.72
CA GLY A 63 48.96 44.53 -8.49
C GLY A 63 49.20 45.57 -9.59
N ASN A 64 50.39 45.61 -10.19
CA ASN A 64 50.70 46.52 -11.30
C ASN A 64 49.88 46.20 -12.56
N GLN A 65 49.55 44.93 -12.82
CA GLN A 65 48.67 44.56 -13.94
C GLN A 65 47.22 44.98 -13.69
N VAL A 66 46.77 44.95 -12.43
CA VAL A 66 45.42 45.39 -12.04
C VAL A 66 45.28 46.90 -12.15
N ILE A 67 46.23 47.65 -11.59
CA ILE A 67 46.24 49.13 -11.60
C ILE A 67 46.27 49.65 -13.05
N ASN A 68 47.05 49.03 -13.94
CA ASN A 68 47.13 49.42 -15.36
C ASN A 68 46.00 48.83 -16.23
N SER A 69 45.01 48.15 -15.66
CA SER A 69 43.81 47.69 -16.39
C SER A 69 42.82 48.84 -16.62
N VAL A 70 41.92 48.69 -17.61
CA VAL A 70 40.98 49.74 -18.05
C VAL A 70 40.17 50.39 -16.90
N ASN A 71 39.84 49.63 -15.85
CA ASN A 71 39.03 50.11 -14.71
C ASN A 71 39.76 49.99 -13.36
N GLY A 72 41.05 49.62 -13.33
CA GLY A 72 41.77 49.31 -12.09
C GLY A 72 41.29 48.00 -11.40
N THR A 73 40.64 47.09 -12.13
CA THR A 73 39.93 45.92 -11.60
C THR A 73 40.47 44.59 -12.11
N THR A 74 40.36 43.54 -11.31
CA THR A 74 40.51 42.15 -11.81
C THR A 74 39.53 41.19 -11.14
N GLU A 75 39.30 40.05 -11.79
CA GLU A 75 38.55 38.92 -11.28
C GLU A 75 39.42 37.66 -11.31
N LEU A 76 39.48 36.95 -10.19
CA LEU A 76 40.07 35.63 -10.05
C LEU A 76 38.93 34.60 -9.95
N SER A 77 39.02 33.50 -10.68
CA SER A 77 38.08 32.39 -10.57
C SER A 77 38.72 31.20 -9.88
N LEU A 78 37.98 30.59 -8.95
CA LEU A 78 38.35 29.38 -8.22
C LEU A 78 37.25 28.34 -8.41
N ARG A 79 37.62 27.06 -8.44
CA ARG A 79 36.65 25.96 -8.41
C ARG A 79 36.79 25.21 -7.09
N VAL A 80 35.76 25.32 -6.27
CA VAL A 80 35.53 24.47 -5.11
C VAL A 80 34.97 23.15 -5.63
N ILE A 81 35.75 22.08 -5.52
CA ILE A 81 35.32 20.74 -5.92
C ILE A 81 34.91 19.99 -4.67
N VAL A 82 33.67 19.50 -4.63
CA VAL A 82 33.15 18.71 -3.51
C VAL A 82 32.78 17.33 -4.03
N ASN A 83 33.28 16.29 -3.38
CA ASN A 83 32.84 14.93 -3.61
C ASN A 83 32.22 14.40 -2.33
N THR A 84 30.93 14.08 -2.40
CA THR A 84 30.22 13.39 -1.34
C THR A 84 29.21 12.41 -1.92
N ASN A 85 28.88 11.40 -1.15
CA ASN A 85 27.76 10.49 -1.37
C ASN A 85 26.65 10.64 -0.31
N ASN A 86 26.77 11.61 0.62
CA ASN A 86 25.88 11.78 1.76
C ASN A 86 24.43 11.99 1.30
N LYS A 87 23.49 11.22 1.87
CA LYS A 87 22.06 11.21 1.48
C LYS A 87 21.40 12.59 1.51
N THR A 88 21.81 13.45 2.45
CA THR A 88 21.30 14.82 2.65
C THR A 88 22.14 15.91 1.95
N GLY A 89 23.22 15.56 1.28
CA GLY A 89 24.15 16.53 0.69
C GLY A 89 25.03 17.22 1.75
N TYR A 90 25.39 18.48 1.48
CA TYR A 90 26.30 19.27 2.30
C TYR A 90 25.96 20.76 2.30
N THR A 91 26.52 21.46 3.28
CA THR A 91 26.59 22.93 3.35
C THR A 91 28.06 23.34 3.30
N ALA A 92 28.36 24.36 2.51
CA ALA A 92 29.68 25.00 2.48
C ALA A 92 29.60 26.46 2.95
N THR A 93 30.57 26.87 3.76
CA THR A 93 30.70 28.25 4.26
C THR A 93 32.05 28.85 3.88
N LEU A 94 32.10 30.17 3.78
CA LEU A 94 33.30 30.97 3.54
C LEU A 94 33.53 31.90 4.73
N ASN A 95 34.79 32.06 5.14
CA ASN A 95 35.26 33.08 6.08
C ASN A 95 36.76 33.34 5.89
N THR A 96 37.29 34.43 6.43
CA THR A 96 38.74 34.58 6.64
C THR A 96 39.22 33.76 7.84
N GLU A 97 40.50 33.39 7.88
CA GLU A 97 41.12 32.64 9.00
C GLU A 97 41.00 33.39 10.34
N THR A 98 40.84 34.71 10.31
CA THR A 98 40.62 35.57 11.48
C THR A 98 39.45 36.53 11.23
N ASN A 99 39.17 37.44 12.17
CA ASN A 99 38.23 38.54 11.94
C ASN A 99 38.77 39.67 11.05
N GLU A 100 40.06 39.63 10.67
CA GLU A 100 40.60 40.53 9.65
C GLU A 100 40.11 40.09 8.26
N THR A 101 39.31 40.94 7.60
CA THR A 101 38.73 40.71 6.27
C THR A 101 39.48 41.41 5.15
N ALA A 102 40.45 42.27 5.46
CA ALA A 102 41.28 42.93 4.46
C ALA A 102 42.47 42.06 4.01
N LEU A 103 43.01 42.28 2.81
CA LEU A 103 44.37 41.81 2.51
C LEU A 103 45.35 42.78 3.17
N VAL A 104 46.27 42.27 4.00
CA VAL A 104 47.18 43.10 4.82
C VAL A 104 48.59 43.06 4.25
N ASN A 105 49.23 44.23 4.10
CA ASN A 105 50.67 44.34 3.85
C ASN A 105 51.43 44.36 5.18
N SER A 106 51.98 43.21 5.59
CA SER A 106 52.69 43.05 6.88
C SER A 106 53.93 43.92 7.04
N ASN A 107 54.46 44.45 5.93
CA ASN A 107 55.69 45.22 5.89
C ASN A 107 55.42 46.74 5.76
N SER A 108 54.15 47.15 5.67
CA SER A 108 53.80 48.57 5.54
C SER A 108 54.02 49.32 6.85
N ALA A 109 54.76 50.42 6.77
CA ALA A 109 54.93 51.34 7.91
C ALA A 109 53.64 52.10 8.27
N ASN A 110 52.68 52.17 7.34
CA ASN A 110 51.40 52.87 7.48
C ASN A 110 50.22 51.91 7.73
N GLY A 111 50.46 50.59 7.82
CA GLY A 111 49.40 49.59 7.97
C GLY A 111 48.51 49.45 6.74
N ALA A 112 49.06 49.61 5.53
CA ALA A 112 48.31 49.56 4.28
C ALA A 112 47.55 48.25 4.07
N LYS A 113 46.33 48.37 3.55
CA LYS A 113 45.36 47.28 3.34
C LYS A 113 44.63 47.39 2.01
N ILE A 114 44.07 46.27 1.57
CA ILE A 114 43.00 46.22 0.58
C ILE A 114 41.76 45.73 1.32
N ASP A 115 40.85 46.64 1.67
CA ASP A 115 39.75 46.37 2.58
C ASP A 115 38.64 45.55 1.93
N SER A 116 37.87 44.81 2.73
CA SER A 116 36.68 44.19 2.16
C SER A 116 35.59 45.23 1.87
N ILE A 117 34.86 45.04 0.77
CA ILE A 117 33.66 45.84 0.50
C ILE A 117 32.62 45.67 1.62
N ASN A 118 31.86 46.73 1.89
CA ASN A 118 30.84 46.77 2.96
C ASN A 118 29.40 46.60 2.44
N ALA A 119 29.22 46.46 1.13
CA ALA A 119 27.93 46.29 0.47
C ALA A 119 28.08 45.40 -0.78
N VAL A 120 26.96 44.90 -1.31
CA VAL A 120 26.95 44.09 -2.54
C VAL A 120 27.09 45.00 -3.77
N LEU A 121 28.13 44.80 -4.59
CA LEU A 121 28.52 45.71 -5.68
C LEU A 121 28.98 44.95 -6.95
N SER A 122 28.77 45.53 -8.13
CA SER A 122 29.33 45.03 -9.40
C SER A 122 30.81 45.39 -9.55
N LEU A 123 31.62 44.59 -10.28
CA LEU A 123 33.10 44.71 -10.33
C LEU A 123 33.63 46.16 -10.50
N ASN A 124 33.09 46.90 -11.49
CA ASN A 124 33.56 48.25 -11.80
C ASN A 124 33.23 49.28 -10.70
N ASN A 125 32.21 49.00 -9.89
CA ASN A 125 31.69 49.87 -8.83
C ASN A 125 32.27 49.56 -7.45
N LEU A 126 33.24 48.64 -7.32
CA LEU A 126 34.01 48.53 -6.09
C LEU A 126 34.70 49.88 -5.78
N PRO A 127 34.83 50.28 -4.50
CA PRO A 127 35.73 51.35 -4.09
C PRO A 127 37.20 50.99 -4.40
N ASN A 128 38.05 52.00 -4.53
CA ASN A 128 39.48 51.78 -4.72
C ASN A 128 40.10 51.09 -3.50
N ASN A 129 41.06 50.19 -3.75
CA ASN A 129 41.73 49.36 -2.76
C ASN A 129 40.75 48.49 -1.96
N THR A 130 39.79 47.86 -2.64
CA THR A 130 38.87 46.90 -2.01
C THR A 130 38.70 45.59 -2.77
N TRP A 131 38.18 44.57 -2.07
CA TRP A 131 37.89 43.24 -2.62
C TRP A 131 36.62 42.59 -2.04
N GLY A 132 36.03 41.66 -2.79
CA GLY A 132 34.82 40.92 -2.45
C GLY A 132 34.72 39.59 -3.20
N TYR A 133 33.73 38.76 -2.84
CA TYR A 133 33.54 37.44 -3.46
C TYR A 133 32.17 37.32 -4.14
N LYS A 134 32.05 36.48 -5.17
CA LYS A 134 30.77 36.08 -5.78
C LYS A 134 30.75 34.60 -6.13
N LEU A 135 29.55 34.05 -6.32
CA LEU A 135 29.32 32.63 -6.55
C LEU A 135 28.52 32.39 -7.84
N GLY A 136 28.85 31.31 -8.54
CA GLY A 136 28.09 30.84 -9.70
C GLY A 136 27.82 31.93 -10.73
N SER A 137 26.54 32.11 -11.09
CA SER A 137 26.07 33.10 -12.08
C SER A 137 25.84 34.51 -11.53
N SER A 138 26.21 34.80 -10.27
CA SER A 138 26.08 36.16 -9.72
C SER A 138 26.89 37.17 -10.53
N THR A 139 26.31 38.35 -10.75
CA THR A 139 26.99 39.50 -11.38
C THR A 139 27.65 40.44 -10.37
N ASN A 140 27.28 40.34 -9.09
CA ASN A 140 27.75 41.21 -8.00
C ASN A 140 28.55 40.44 -6.96
N TYR A 141 29.50 41.14 -6.32
CA TYR A 141 30.35 40.65 -5.23
C TYR A 141 29.78 41.10 -3.89
N ALA A 142 29.87 40.21 -2.90
CA ALA A 142 29.52 40.44 -1.51
C ALA A 142 30.78 40.71 -0.65
N PRO A 143 30.61 41.34 0.53
CA PRO A 143 31.65 41.47 1.55
C PRO A 143 32.33 40.14 1.87
N ILE A 144 33.65 40.13 2.02
CA ILE A 144 34.41 38.98 2.50
C ILE A 144 34.01 38.71 3.96
N PRO A 145 33.47 37.52 4.28
CA PRO A 145 33.01 37.20 5.63
C PRO A 145 34.16 37.01 6.62
N ALA A 146 33.98 37.54 7.84
CA ALA A 146 34.90 37.38 8.96
C ALA A 146 34.77 35.99 9.62
N LEU A 147 35.79 35.51 10.34
CA LEU A 147 35.72 34.26 11.12
C LEU A 147 34.50 34.19 12.06
N SER A 148 34.15 35.30 12.70
CA SER A 148 33.00 35.37 13.63
C SER A 148 31.63 35.36 12.95
N VAL A 149 31.56 35.62 11.63
CA VAL A 149 30.32 35.61 10.85
C VAL A 149 30.58 34.95 9.47
N PRO A 150 30.77 33.61 9.42
CA PRO A 150 30.94 32.92 8.15
C PRO A 150 29.69 33.03 7.28
N ALA A 151 29.87 33.24 5.97
CA ALA A 151 28.76 33.24 5.02
C ALA A 151 28.50 31.80 4.53
N GLN A 152 27.24 31.36 4.52
CA GLN A 152 26.85 30.19 3.76
C GLN A 152 26.98 30.50 2.26
N ILE A 153 27.80 29.72 1.55
CA ILE A 153 28.08 29.91 0.12
C ILE A 153 27.45 28.85 -0.76
N LEU A 154 27.11 27.68 -0.21
CA LEU A 154 26.41 26.62 -0.93
C LEU A 154 25.66 25.72 0.05
N GLN A 155 24.53 25.18 -0.39
CA GLN A 155 23.81 24.11 0.30
C GLN A 155 23.12 23.25 -0.76
N THR A 156 23.38 21.94 -0.73
CA THR A 156 22.71 20.97 -1.62
C THR A 156 21.53 20.33 -0.88
N ALA A 157 20.45 20.00 -1.62
CA ALA A 157 19.19 19.53 -1.03
C ALA A 157 19.07 17.99 -0.90
N GLY A 158 20.13 17.25 -1.23
CA GLY A 158 20.12 15.79 -1.24
C GLY A 158 21.41 15.19 -1.80
N LYS A 159 21.39 13.88 -2.02
CA LYS A 159 22.56 13.11 -2.48
C LYS A 159 23.12 13.64 -3.80
N THR A 160 24.34 14.16 -3.73
CA THR A 160 25.19 14.40 -4.89
C THR A 160 25.92 13.09 -5.22
N ASN A 161 26.22 12.82 -6.49
CA ASN A 161 26.98 11.62 -6.89
C ASN A 161 28.23 12.05 -7.66
N GLY A 162 29.40 11.94 -7.02
CA GLY A 162 30.69 12.28 -7.63
C GLY A 162 31.14 13.72 -7.34
N ASN A 163 31.94 14.28 -8.24
CA ASN A 163 32.56 15.60 -8.09
C ASN A 163 31.63 16.71 -8.57
N GLU A 164 31.13 17.54 -7.66
CA GLU A 164 30.51 18.82 -7.99
C GLU A 164 31.57 19.91 -8.08
N SER A 165 31.53 20.76 -9.11
CA SER A 165 32.44 21.90 -9.26
C SER A 165 31.67 23.21 -9.15
N ASN A 166 31.99 23.98 -8.11
CA ASN A 166 31.32 25.23 -7.78
C ASN A 166 32.28 26.39 -7.96
N GLN A 167 31.90 27.35 -8.81
CA GLN A 167 32.72 28.51 -9.13
C GLN A 167 32.56 29.59 -8.05
N LEU A 168 33.69 29.95 -7.42
CA LEU A 168 33.85 31.04 -6.47
C LEU A 168 34.80 32.05 -7.10
N ASN A 169 34.33 33.27 -7.34
CA ASN A 169 35.16 34.33 -7.92
C ASN A 169 35.49 35.40 -6.88
N ILE A 170 36.72 35.91 -6.92
CA ILE A 170 37.20 37.01 -6.10
C ILE A 170 37.40 38.23 -7.01
N GLY A 171 36.65 39.30 -6.76
CA GLY A 171 36.77 40.58 -7.45
C GLY A 171 37.54 41.57 -6.61
N MET A 172 38.41 42.37 -7.23
CA MET A 172 39.15 43.43 -6.56
C MET A 172 39.30 44.66 -7.45
N LYS A 173 39.48 45.82 -6.81
CA LYS A 173 39.83 47.08 -7.47
C LYS A 173 40.97 47.76 -6.70
N LEU A 174 42.04 48.12 -7.41
CA LEU A 174 43.22 48.75 -6.84
C LEU A 174 43.43 50.14 -7.47
N ALA A 175 44.04 51.05 -6.72
CA ALA A 175 44.47 52.36 -7.19
C ALA A 175 46.00 52.47 -7.25
N ASP A 176 46.46 53.45 -8.02
CA ASP A 176 47.86 53.83 -8.19
C ASP A 176 48.53 54.35 -6.90
N ASN A 177 47.75 54.78 -5.91
CA ASN A 177 48.23 55.22 -4.61
C ASN A 177 48.48 54.10 -3.58
N LEU A 178 48.30 52.82 -3.96
CA LEU A 178 48.51 51.68 -3.06
C LEU A 178 50.01 51.49 -2.74
N GLU A 179 50.36 51.36 -1.46
CA GLU A 179 51.75 51.16 -1.03
C GLU A 179 52.31 49.84 -1.59
N SER A 180 53.53 49.86 -2.14
CA SER A 180 54.17 48.67 -2.69
C SER A 180 54.43 47.60 -1.62
N GLY A 181 54.05 46.35 -1.87
CA GLY A 181 54.29 45.23 -0.95
C GLY A 181 53.40 44.02 -1.24
N ASN A 182 53.52 43.02 -0.36
CA ASN A 182 52.77 41.77 -0.45
C ASN A 182 51.53 41.85 0.45
N TYR A 183 50.35 41.97 -0.15
CA TYR A 183 49.07 41.98 0.55
C TYR A 183 48.54 40.55 0.65
N THR A 184 48.27 40.06 1.87
CA THR A 184 47.85 38.68 2.10
C THR A 184 46.69 38.57 3.10
N ASN A 185 45.84 37.57 2.89
CA ASN A 185 44.90 37.02 3.87
C ASN A 185 44.61 35.56 3.45
N LYS A 186 44.04 34.75 4.34
CA LYS A 186 43.63 33.37 4.06
C LYS A 186 42.12 33.24 4.08
N LEU A 187 41.55 32.75 2.98
CA LEU A 187 40.17 32.30 2.94
C LEU A 187 40.09 30.84 3.42
N VAL A 188 39.12 30.57 4.27
CA VAL A 188 38.74 29.25 4.77
C VAL A 188 37.39 28.89 4.16
N ILE A 189 37.35 27.76 3.46
CA ILE A 189 36.11 27.17 2.96
C ILE A 189 35.86 25.91 3.80
N SER A 190 34.82 25.94 4.62
CA SER A 190 34.41 24.81 5.46
C SER A 190 33.28 24.07 4.78
N ILE A 191 33.34 22.74 4.72
CA ILE A 191 32.31 21.91 4.10
C ILE A 191 31.87 20.84 5.10
N VAL A 192 30.57 20.77 5.37
CA VAL A 192 29.97 19.92 6.40
C VAL A 192 28.76 19.20 5.81
N SER A 193 28.60 17.92 6.11
CA SER A 193 27.39 17.16 5.74
C SER A 193 26.15 17.81 6.35
N ASN A 194 25.05 17.83 5.60
CA ASN A 194 23.78 18.32 6.13
C ASN A 194 23.26 17.39 7.25
N PRO A 195 22.63 17.91 8.32
CA PRO A 195 22.13 17.09 9.41
C PRO A 195 21.12 16.06 8.91
N TYR A 196 21.17 14.87 9.51
CA TYR A 196 20.39 13.71 9.09
C TYR A 196 20.11 12.79 10.27
N GLU A 197 18.87 12.35 10.41
CA GLU A 197 18.50 11.28 11.34
C GLU A 197 18.66 9.94 10.62
N ARG A 198 19.48 9.03 11.19
CA ARG A 198 19.69 7.70 10.61
C ARG A 198 18.40 6.90 10.67
N ARG A 199 18.05 6.23 9.57
CA ARG A 199 16.81 5.47 9.41
C ARG A 199 17.09 3.98 9.30
N ALA A 200 16.19 3.16 9.84
CA ALA A 200 16.13 1.75 9.53
C ALA A 200 14.97 1.51 8.58
N ILE A 201 15.24 0.94 7.41
CA ILE A 201 14.22 0.75 6.37
C ILE A 201 14.21 -0.71 5.96
N MET A 202 13.05 -1.37 6.08
CA MET A 202 12.85 -2.75 5.65
C MET A 202 12.93 -2.86 4.12
N THR A 203 13.39 -4.01 3.62
CA THR A 203 13.23 -4.36 2.21
C THR A 203 11.74 -4.51 1.83
N THR A 204 11.43 -4.75 0.55
CA THR A 204 10.04 -4.93 0.12
C THR A 204 9.39 -6.09 0.88
N GLY A 205 8.08 -6.03 1.13
CA GLY A 205 7.38 -7.11 1.87
C GLY A 205 7.58 -8.49 1.22
N LYS A 206 7.60 -8.52 -0.11
CA LYS A 206 7.88 -9.71 -0.92
C LYS A 206 9.29 -10.28 -0.70
N ASP A 207 10.31 -9.43 -0.64
CA ASP A 207 11.69 -9.88 -0.46
C ASP A 207 12.01 -10.22 0.99
N PHE A 208 11.39 -9.54 1.96
CA PHE A 208 11.40 -9.97 3.37
C PHE A 208 10.80 -11.37 3.52
N ASN A 209 9.62 -11.60 2.95
CA ASN A 209 8.90 -12.88 3.06
C ASN A 209 9.72 -14.05 2.47
N ARG A 210 10.43 -13.81 1.35
CA ARG A 210 11.37 -14.76 0.73
C ARG A 210 12.68 -14.95 1.50
N LYS A 211 13.21 -13.90 2.13
CA LYS A 211 14.36 -14.03 3.04
C LYS A 211 13.97 -14.92 4.22
N VAL A 212 12.74 -14.82 4.76
CA VAL A 212 12.23 -15.77 5.76
C VAL A 212 12.11 -17.20 5.22
N ASP A 213 11.61 -17.41 3.98
CA ASP A 213 11.58 -18.75 3.36
C ASP A 213 12.96 -19.43 3.34
N SER A 214 14.04 -18.67 3.23
CA SER A 214 15.41 -19.22 3.17
C SER A 214 15.98 -19.73 4.50
N ILE A 215 15.33 -19.41 5.65
CA ILE A 215 15.83 -19.75 7.00
C ILE A 215 14.91 -20.68 7.80
N VAL A 216 13.67 -20.90 7.37
CA VAL A 216 12.70 -21.76 8.07
C VAL A 216 12.80 -23.23 7.64
N THR A 217 12.40 -24.16 8.51
CA THR A 217 12.66 -25.60 8.32
C THR A 217 11.51 -26.39 7.70
N SER A 218 10.33 -25.78 7.53
CA SER A 218 9.20 -26.38 6.83
C SER A 218 8.42 -25.34 6.05
N LEU A 219 8.21 -25.64 4.76
CA LEU A 219 7.43 -24.86 3.81
C LEU A 219 6.41 -25.76 3.10
N THR A 220 5.23 -25.23 2.82
CA THR A 220 4.30 -25.81 1.83
C THR A 220 3.95 -24.77 0.78
N ASN A 221 3.74 -25.21 -0.47
CA ASN A 221 3.48 -24.31 -1.60
C ASN A 221 2.16 -24.72 -2.27
N ASP A 222 1.04 -24.17 -1.82
CA ASP A 222 -0.29 -24.44 -2.40
C ASP A 222 -0.68 -23.44 -3.52
N ASP A 223 -0.02 -22.28 -3.58
CA ASP A 223 -0.31 -21.20 -4.54
C ASP A 223 0.95 -20.54 -5.13
N GLY A 224 2.06 -21.28 -5.17
CA GLY A 224 3.35 -20.82 -5.74
C GLY A 224 4.19 -19.93 -4.82
N TRP A 225 3.75 -19.69 -3.59
CA TRP A 225 4.50 -19.04 -2.52
C TRP A 225 4.67 -19.97 -1.31
N GLY A 226 5.71 -19.74 -0.51
CA GLY A 226 5.98 -20.55 0.70
C GLY A 226 5.07 -20.17 1.87
N ASN A 227 4.32 -21.14 2.39
CA ASN A 227 3.66 -21.07 3.69
C ASN A 227 4.62 -21.61 4.76
N LYS A 228 4.92 -20.81 5.79
CA LYS A 228 5.95 -21.06 6.81
C LYS A 228 5.41 -21.95 7.94
N GLU A 229 5.08 -23.19 7.60
CA GLU A 229 4.47 -24.21 8.50
C GLU A 229 5.29 -24.53 9.77
N SER A 230 6.55 -24.10 9.83
CA SER A 230 7.43 -24.29 10.99
C SER A 230 7.43 -23.12 11.99
N VAL A 231 6.83 -21.97 11.65
CA VAL A 231 6.89 -20.75 12.48
C VAL A 231 5.63 -20.60 13.32
N ASN A 232 5.78 -20.60 14.65
CA ASN A 232 4.69 -20.33 15.61
C ASN A 232 4.71 -18.88 16.12
N HIS A 233 5.86 -18.19 16.12
CA HIS A 233 5.98 -16.85 16.70
C HIS A 233 6.88 -15.95 15.84
N ILE A 234 6.58 -14.65 15.82
CA ILE A 234 7.44 -13.61 15.21
C ILE A 234 7.70 -12.55 16.28
N ARG A 235 8.95 -12.33 16.69
CA ARG A 235 9.24 -11.51 17.89
C ARG A 235 10.46 -10.61 17.75
N ARG A 236 10.44 -9.44 18.40
CA ARG A 236 11.65 -8.64 18.62
C ARG A 236 12.63 -9.40 19.51
N SER A 237 13.89 -9.45 19.12
CA SER A 237 14.97 -9.91 19.99
C SER A 237 15.56 -8.76 20.81
N THR A 238 15.75 -8.99 22.11
CA THR A 238 16.44 -8.08 23.03
C THR A 238 17.94 -8.37 23.16
N ALA A 239 18.51 -9.20 22.27
CA ALA A 239 19.92 -9.56 22.28
C ALA A 239 20.84 -8.33 22.07
N SER A 240 22.03 -8.33 22.67
CA SER A 240 23.07 -7.37 22.28
C SER A 240 23.65 -7.76 20.91
N TYR A 241 24.27 -6.81 20.20
CA TYR A 241 24.85 -7.08 18.87
C TYR A 241 25.86 -8.25 18.87
N SER A 242 26.59 -8.45 19.98
CA SER A 242 27.52 -9.58 20.17
C SER A 242 26.85 -10.95 20.23
N ASP A 243 25.56 -10.98 20.55
CA ASP A 243 24.81 -12.19 20.88
C ASP A 243 23.86 -12.61 19.74
N ILE A 244 23.83 -11.83 18.65
CA ILE A 244 23.11 -12.18 17.42
C ILE A 244 23.74 -13.43 16.81
N PRO A 245 22.95 -14.48 16.48
CA PRO A 245 23.50 -15.69 15.87
C PRO A 245 24.25 -15.41 14.57
N ALA A 246 25.39 -16.07 14.36
CA ALA A 246 26.19 -15.93 13.14
C ALA A 246 25.47 -16.39 11.84
N GLY A 247 24.32 -17.07 11.96
CA GLY A 247 23.43 -17.43 10.85
C GLY A 247 22.28 -16.45 10.62
N ALA A 248 22.22 -15.31 11.34
CA ALA A 248 21.23 -14.27 11.10
C ALA A 248 21.52 -13.54 9.77
N ILE A 249 20.46 -13.25 9.02
CA ILE A 249 20.52 -12.62 7.70
C ILE A 249 19.91 -11.21 7.73
N ASP A 250 20.41 -10.34 6.86
CA ASP A 250 19.99 -8.95 6.73
C ASP A 250 18.72 -8.82 5.87
N VAL A 251 17.74 -8.03 6.31
CA VAL A 251 16.44 -7.77 5.67
C VAL A 251 16.15 -6.27 5.47
N GLU A 252 17.09 -5.39 5.78
CA GLU A 252 17.00 -3.99 5.39
C GLU A 252 16.98 -3.79 3.86
N ASN A 253 16.64 -2.57 3.46
CA ASN A 253 16.87 -2.06 2.12
C ASN A 253 18.29 -1.46 2.03
N ASP A 254 19.17 -2.14 1.31
CA ASP A 254 20.61 -1.84 1.19
C ASP A 254 20.92 -0.40 0.72
N GLU A 255 20.03 0.24 -0.05
CA GLU A 255 20.24 1.59 -0.59
C GLU A 255 19.80 2.71 0.36
N THR A 256 18.69 2.47 1.07
CA THR A 256 17.97 3.53 1.80
C THR A 256 18.10 3.42 3.32
N SER A 257 18.31 2.21 3.87
CA SER A 257 18.59 2.03 5.29
C SER A 257 19.98 2.55 5.68
N ASP A 258 20.14 2.89 6.95
CA ASP A 258 21.42 3.23 7.60
C ASP A 258 21.77 2.24 8.73
N TYR A 259 20.80 1.44 9.17
CA TYR A 259 20.94 0.40 10.18
C TYR A 259 20.68 -0.98 9.57
N PRO A 260 21.42 -2.02 10.00
CA PRO A 260 21.07 -3.39 9.65
C PRO A 260 19.79 -3.81 10.37
N ILE A 261 18.97 -4.61 9.70
CA ILE A 261 17.78 -5.26 10.27
C ILE A 261 18.01 -6.76 10.11
N LYS A 262 18.25 -7.48 11.20
CA LYS A 262 18.63 -8.89 11.15
C LYS A 262 17.46 -9.80 11.51
N ILE A 263 17.32 -10.92 10.81
CA ILE A 263 16.40 -12.01 11.20
C ILE A 263 17.13 -13.34 11.33
N TRP A 264 16.61 -14.21 12.20
CA TRP A 264 16.95 -15.62 12.24
C TRP A 264 15.76 -16.44 12.72
N TYR A 265 15.80 -17.74 12.45
CA TYR A 265 14.79 -18.70 12.91
C TYR A 265 15.39 -19.59 13.99
N ASP A 266 14.76 -19.63 15.16
CA ASP A 266 15.06 -20.61 16.20
C ASP A 266 14.09 -21.79 16.11
N ALA A 267 14.61 -22.96 15.72
CA ALA A 267 13.81 -24.17 15.57
C ALA A 267 13.33 -24.77 16.91
N ALA A 268 13.95 -24.42 18.05
CA ALA A 268 13.55 -24.93 19.35
C ALA A 268 12.25 -24.27 19.87
N SER A 269 12.18 -22.94 19.79
CA SER A 269 10.97 -22.15 20.11
C SER A 269 10.03 -21.96 18.93
N LYS A 270 10.43 -22.34 17.71
CA LYS A 270 9.71 -22.06 16.44
C LYS A 270 9.48 -20.57 16.19
N THR A 271 10.43 -19.74 16.61
CA THR A 271 10.32 -18.27 16.53
C THR A 271 11.18 -17.74 15.39
N VAL A 272 10.60 -16.88 14.53
CA VAL A 272 11.40 -15.95 13.72
C VAL A 272 11.66 -14.71 14.56
N PHE A 273 12.91 -14.48 14.92
CA PHE A 273 13.33 -13.27 15.60
C PHE A 273 13.71 -12.21 14.58
N TYR A 274 13.38 -10.95 14.85
CA TYR A 274 14.00 -9.79 14.23
C TYR A 274 14.79 -8.97 15.24
N TRP A 275 15.82 -8.28 14.79
CA TRP A 275 16.69 -7.44 15.60
C TRP A 275 17.05 -6.15 14.88
N ILE A 276 17.15 -5.07 15.64
CA ILE A 276 17.44 -3.71 15.19
C ILE A 276 18.14 -2.93 16.31
N GLU A 277 19.17 -2.14 15.98
CA GLU A 277 19.82 -1.19 16.91
C GLU A 277 18.96 0.06 17.17
N ALA A 278 18.27 0.54 16.14
CA ALA A 278 17.32 1.65 16.20
C ALA A 278 16.01 1.29 16.94
N ASN A 279 15.30 2.34 17.38
CA ASN A 279 14.02 2.19 18.11
C ASN A 279 12.84 1.81 17.22
N LYS A 280 12.93 1.96 15.90
CA LYS A 280 11.85 1.73 14.94
C LYS A 280 12.38 1.12 13.64
N ILE A 281 11.52 0.37 12.96
CA ILE A 281 11.72 -0.13 11.60
C ILE A 281 10.71 0.59 10.70
N ILE A 282 11.16 1.40 9.75
CA ILE A 282 10.29 2.00 8.74
C ILE A 282 10.01 0.95 7.66
N LEU A 283 8.74 0.73 7.37
CA LEU A 283 8.32 -0.23 6.35
C LEU A 283 8.46 0.34 4.94
N ASN A 284 8.69 -0.56 3.99
CA ASN A 284 8.86 -0.19 2.60
C ASN A 284 7.53 0.29 1.99
N LYS A 285 7.60 1.22 1.02
CA LYS A 285 6.43 1.66 0.24
C LYS A 285 5.63 0.48 -0.33
N ASP A 286 6.36 -0.52 -0.87
CA ASP A 286 5.82 -1.83 -1.24
C ASP A 286 6.01 -2.82 -0.08
N SER A 287 5.01 -2.88 0.82
CA SER A 287 4.97 -3.85 1.92
C SER A 287 4.05 -5.03 1.63
N ARG A 288 3.73 -5.29 0.36
CA ARG A 288 2.90 -6.43 -0.03
C ARG A 288 3.47 -7.75 0.44
N TYR A 289 2.59 -8.65 0.82
CA TYR A 289 2.93 -10.01 1.23
C TYR A 289 3.91 -10.13 2.42
N MET A 290 4.17 -9.07 3.21
CA MET A 290 5.24 -9.08 4.22
C MET A 290 5.13 -10.25 5.21
N PHE A 291 3.96 -10.42 5.85
CA PHE A 291 3.64 -11.55 6.73
C PHE A 291 2.71 -12.57 6.07
N ARG A 292 2.80 -12.70 4.74
CA ARG A 292 2.07 -13.72 3.99
C ARG A 292 2.49 -15.13 4.38
N GLY A 293 1.51 -16.02 4.57
CA GLY A 293 1.72 -17.46 4.66
C GLY A 293 2.32 -17.94 5.97
N PHE A 294 2.33 -17.13 7.04
CA PHE A 294 2.67 -17.60 8.38
C PHE A 294 1.49 -18.36 9.00
N THR A 295 1.09 -19.46 8.35
CA THR A 295 -0.12 -20.26 8.62
C THR A 295 -0.20 -20.82 10.03
N LYS A 296 0.96 -21.00 10.70
CA LYS A 296 1.09 -21.52 12.07
C LYS A 296 1.46 -20.46 13.10
N ALA A 297 1.66 -19.19 12.71
CA ALA A 297 1.97 -18.15 13.68
C ALA A 297 0.76 -17.87 14.58
N GLU A 298 0.97 -17.97 15.88
CA GLU A 298 -0.02 -17.74 16.95
C GLU A 298 0.04 -16.28 17.45
N ASP A 299 1.25 -15.70 17.48
CA ASP A 299 1.52 -14.30 17.81
C ASP A 299 2.58 -13.66 16.90
N ILE A 300 2.49 -12.34 16.79
CA ILE A 300 3.42 -11.45 16.07
C ILE A 300 3.61 -10.16 16.88
N ASP A 301 4.86 -9.82 17.15
CA ASP A 301 5.26 -8.50 17.67
C ASP A 301 5.71 -7.62 16.49
N ILE A 302 4.98 -6.53 16.27
CA ILE A 302 5.25 -5.49 15.26
C ILE A 302 5.20 -4.10 15.90
N SER A 303 5.44 -4.02 17.22
CA SER A 303 5.32 -2.78 17.99
C SER A 303 6.28 -1.67 17.52
N ASP A 304 7.44 -2.05 16.96
CA ASP A 304 8.46 -1.16 16.39
C ASP A 304 8.23 -0.75 14.94
N PHE A 305 7.20 -1.29 14.28
CA PHE A 305 7.02 -1.16 12.84
C PHE A 305 6.29 0.15 12.50
N ASP A 306 6.97 1.05 11.81
CA ASP A 306 6.44 2.34 11.36
C ASP A 306 5.96 2.24 9.92
N SER A 307 4.64 2.20 9.74
CA SER A 307 3.99 2.07 8.42
C SER A 307 3.69 3.41 7.74
N SER A 308 4.16 4.54 8.27
CA SER A 308 3.82 5.88 7.76
C SER A 308 4.22 6.16 6.31
N GLU A 309 5.20 5.45 5.76
CA GLU A 309 5.62 5.54 4.35
C GLU A 309 5.01 4.45 3.44
N VAL A 310 4.18 3.55 3.95
CA VAL A 310 3.61 2.45 3.15
C VAL A 310 2.53 2.95 2.19
N GLU A 311 2.63 2.54 0.93
CA GLU A 311 1.68 2.86 -0.14
C GLU A 311 0.87 1.63 -0.58
N ASP A 312 1.44 0.42 -0.49
CA ASP A 312 0.80 -0.85 -0.86
C ASP A 312 0.86 -1.87 0.28
N MET A 313 -0.31 -2.27 0.80
CA MET A 313 -0.50 -3.27 1.86
C MET A 313 -1.23 -4.53 1.36
N ALA A 314 -1.30 -4.78 0.04
CA ALA A 314 -1.96 -5.96 -0.47
C ALA A 314 -1.35 -7.25 0.11
N TYR A 315 -2.21 -8.10 0.68
CA TYR A 315 -1.88 -9.39 1.27
C TYR A 315 -0.90 -9.35 2.46
N PHE A 316 -0.81 -8.22 3.18
CA PHE A 316 0.18 -7.99 4.25
C PHE A 316 0.19 -9.09 5.33
N PHE A 317 -0.98 -9.50 5.84
CA PHE A 317 -1.17 -10.58 6.83
C PHE A 317 -1.91 -11.81 6.25
N TYR A 318 -1.87 -11.99 4.92
CA TYR A 318 -2.58 -13.05 4.21
C TYR A 318 -2.17 -14.45 4.67
N LYS A 319 -3.14 -15.35 4.90
CA LYS A 319 -2.90 -16.73 5.38
C LYS A 319 -2.14 -16.82 6.71
N MET A 320 -2.37 -15.89 7.65
CA MET A 320 -1.98 -16.05 9.06
C MET A 320 -3.03 -16.84 9.85
N ASN A 321 -3.30 -18.07 9.39
CA ASN A 321 -4.49 -18.85 9.80
C ASN A 321 -4.60 -19.09 11.32
N SER A 322 -3.48 -19.18 12.03
CA SER A 322 -3.41 -19.50 13.47
C SER A 322 -3.30 -18.27 14.38
N LEU A 323 -3.28 -17.05 13.83
CA LEU A 323 -3.03 -15.83 14.59
C LEU A 323 -4.19 -15.53 15.56
N GLN A 324 -3.89 -15.39 16.85
CA GLN A 324 -4.91 -15.27 17.92
C GLN A 324 -5.29 -13.83 18.22
N SER A 325 -4.35 -12.89 18.07
CA SER A 325 -4.53 -11.46 18.30
C SER A 325 -3.57 -10.65 17.45
N LEU A 326 -3.96 -9.43 17.07
CA LEU A 326 -3.15 -8.52 16.28
C LEU A 326 -3.34 -7.09 16.79
N ASP A 327 -2.28 -6.44 17.24
CA ASP A 327 -2.27 -5.03 17.62
C ASP A 327 -1.74 -4.19 16.45
N LEU A 328 -2.56 -3.24 16.00
CA LEU A 328 -2.26 -2.32 14.91
C LEU A 328 -2.36 -0.86 15.34
N SER A 329 -2.41 -0.57 16.66
CA SER A 329 -2.57 0.79 17.21
C SER A 329 -1.49 1.77 16.74
N ASN A 330 -0.27 1.29 16.49
CA ASN A 330 0.85 2.07 15.95
C ASN A 330 0.83 2.24 14.41
N PHE A 331 -0.08 1.58 13.68
CA PHE A 331 -0.09 1.66 12.22
C PHE A 331 -0.64 3.01 11.72
N ASN A 332 -0.01 3.53 10.67
CA ASN A 332 -0.37 4.78 10.01
C ASN A 332 -0.62 4.49 8.54
N THR A 333 -1.90 4.44 8.15
CA THR A 333 -2.32 4.09 6.77
C THR A 333 -2.56 5.30 5.87
N ASN A 334 -2.15 6.52 6.28
CA ASN A 334 -2.44 7.77 5.58
C ASN A 334 -1.95 7.84 4.12
N ASN A 335 -1.07 6.94 3.69
CA ASN A 335 -0.52 6.87 2.33
C ASN A 335 -0.92 5.59 1.56
N VAL A 336 -1.65 4.66 2.19
CA VAL A 336 -1.99 3.37 1.59
C VAL A 336 -3.07 3.52 0.52
N THR A 337 -2.83 2.96 -0.66
CA THR A 337 -3.76 2.95 -1.80
C THR A 337 -4.36 1.58 -2.09
N ASP A 338 -3.74 0.49 -1.65
CA ASP A 338 -4.24 -0.89 -1.86
C ASP A 338 -4.20 -1.70 -0.54
N MET A 339 -5.33 -2.32 -0.19
CA MET A 339 -5.51 -3.20 0.97
C MET A 339 -6.09 -4.58 0.57
N THR A 340 -5.92 -4.98 -0.70
CA THR A 340 -6.43 -6.26 -1.25
C THR A 340 -6.00 -7.44 -0.38
N GLY A 341 -6.96 -8.21 0.12
CA GLY A 341 -6.70 -9.44 0.88
C GLY A 341 -5.83 -9.26 2.13
N MET A 342 -5.72 -8.04 2.69
CA MET A 342 -4.77 -7.69 3.76
C MET A 342 -4.83 -8.64 4.95
N PHE A 343 -6.04 -9.09 5.35
CA PHE A 343 -6.27 -10.01 6.47
C PHE A 343 -6.88 -11.35 6.03
N ALA A 344 -6.96 -11.63 4.73
CA ALA A 344 -7.66 -12.82 4.23
C ALA A 344 -7.02 -14.12 4.74
N TYR A 345 -7.87 -15.06 5.11
CA TYR A 345 -7.54 -16.33 5.76
C TYR A 345 -6.86 -16.23 7.13
N ALA A 346 -6.92 -15.08 7.83
CA ALA A 346 -6.53 -14.98 9.25
C ALA A 346 -7.59 -15.64 10.18
N ASN A 347 -7.86 -16.92 9.94
CA ASN A 347 -9.06 -17.64 10.40
C ASN A 347 -9.26 -17.69 11.91
N SER A 348 -8.19 -17.59 12.71
CA SER A 348 -8.26 -17.69 14.18
C SER A 348 -8.47 -16.35 14.89
N LEU A 349 -8.33 -15.21 14.20
CA LEU A 349 -8.65 -13.90 14.77
C LEU A 349 -10.14 -13.82 15.07
N LYS A 350 -10.48 -13.57 16.33
CA LYS A 350 -11.86 -13.35 16.79
C LYS A 350 -12.25 -11.88 16.73
N LYS A 351 -11.30 -11.00 17.05
CA LYS A 351 -11.49 -9.55 17.08
C LYS A 351 -10.46 -8.86 16.22
N LEU A 352 -10.86 -7.80 15.54
CA LEU A 352 -9.97 -6.91 14.82
C LEU A 352 -10.45 -5.46 14.94
N ASP A 353 -9.63 -4.60 15.55
CA ASP A 353 -9.89 -3.17 15.65
C ASP A 353 -9.00 -2.40 14.67
N LEU A 354 -9.64 -1.68 13.75
CA LEU A 354 -9.01 -0.85 12.72
C LEU A 354 -9.43 0.62 12.84
N SER A 355 -9.98 1.06 13.98
CA SER A 355 -10.47 2.43 14.17
C SER A 355 -9.42 3.54 14.06
N ASN A 356 -8.13 3.19 14.05
CA ASN A 356 -7.02 4.10 13.73
C ASN A 356 -6.69 4.19 12.23
N PHE A 357 -7.28 3.35 11.37
CA PHE A 357 -6.98 3.33 9.94
C PHE A 357 -7.64 4.52 9.25
N ASN A 358 -6.83 5.29 8.52
CA ASN A 358 -7.31 6.21 7.49
C ASN A 358 -7.27 5.50 6.14
N THR A 359 -8.43 5.27 5.53
CA THR A 359 -8.56 4.61 4.23
C THR A 359 -8.90 5.55 3.08
N SER A 360 -8.88 6.88 3.28
CA SER A 360 -9.32 7.88 2.29
C SER A 360 -8.60 7.81 0.93
N LYS A 361 -7.40 7.24 0.85
CA LYS A 361 -6.66 7.04 -0.42
C LYS A 361 -6.79 5.63 -1.00
N VAL A 362 -7.45 4.70 -0.29
CA VAL A 362 -7.56 3.30 -0.71
C VAL A 362 -8.54 3.18 -1.87
N THR A 363 -8.09 2.55 -2.96
CA THR A 363 -8.90 2.31 -4.16
C THR A 363 -9.35 0.85 -4.29
N ASN A 364 -8.70 -0.07 -3.58
CA ASN A 364 -8.98 -1.50 -3.64
C ASN A 364 -9.03 -2.14 -2.24
N MET A 365 -10.18 -2.71 -1.89
CA MET A 365 -10.43 -3.47 -0.66
C MET A 365 -10.91 -4.90 -0.95
N SER A 366 -10.72 -5.38 -2.19
CA SER A 366 -11.18 -6.71 -2.58
C SER A 366 -10.58 -7.79 -1.68
N THR A 367 -11.42 -8.74 -1.26
CA THR A 367 -11.08 -9.84 -0.35
C THR A 367 -10.49 -9.46 1.01
N MET A 368 -10.52 -8.19 1.46
CA MET A 368 -9.77 -7.71 2.63
C MET A 368 -9.95 -8.58 3.91
N PHE A 369 -11.16 -9.06 4.20
CA PHE A 369 -11.50 -9.93 5.35
C PHE A 369 -11.94 -11.34 4.91
N HIS A 370 -11.57 -11.77 3.70
CA HIS A 370 -12.02 -13.00 3.09
C HIS A 370 -11.67 -14.24 3.94
N SER A 371 -12.66 -15.09 4.17
CA SER A 371 -12.64 -16.34 4.93
C SER A 371 -12.17 -16.22 6.40
N MET A 372 -12.23 -15.03 7.01
CA MET A 372 -11.96 -14.81 8.44
C MET A 372 -13.06 -15.45 9.33
N SER A 373 -13.07 -16.78 9.36
CA SER A 373 -14.22 -17.59 9.76
C SER A 373 -14.53 -17.62 11.26
N ASN A 374 -13.60 -17.23 12.14
CA ASN A 374 -13.88 -17.05 13.57
C ASN A 374 -14.02 -15.57 14.01
N LEU A 375 -13.96 -14.61 13.08
CA LEU A 375 -14.12 -13.18 13.39
C LEU A 375 -15.56 -12.92 13.86
N ASP A 376 -15.71 -12.53 15.14
CA ASP A 376 -16.98 -12.20 15.78
C ASP A 376 -17.13 -10.70 16.08
N GLU A 377 -16.04 -9.93 16.11
CA GLU A 377 -16.02 -8.48 16.32
C GLU A 377 -15.06 -7.77 15.35
N LEU A 378 -15.58 -6.84 14.56
CA LEU A 378 -14.81 -6.05 13.57
C LEU A 378 -15.14 -4.57 13.71
N ASN A 379 -14.15 -3.75 14.07
CA ASN A 379 -14.30 -2.29 14.14
C ASN A 379 -13.64 -1.62 12.92
N ILE A 380 -14.48 -1.23 11.96
CA ILE A 380 -14.11 -0.50 10.74
C ILE A 380 -14.74 0.90 10.69
N SER A 381 -15.08 1.46 11.86
CA SER A 381 -15.81 2.73 11.97
C SER A 381 -15.08 3.95 11.39
N SER A 382 -13.76 3.90 11.23
CA SER A 382 -12.96 4.97 10.61
C SER A 382 -12.86 4.89 9.09
N PHE A 383 -13.42 3.86 8.45
CA PHE A 383 -13.24 3.64 7.01
C PHE A 383 -13.97 4.71 6.21
N ASN A 384 -13.21 5.49 5.45
CA ASN A 384 -13.68 6.27 4.31
C ASN A 384 -13.45 5.44 3.04
N THR A 385 -14.52 5.10 2.33
CA THR A 385 -14.48 4.27 1.12
C THR A 385 -14.75 5.04 -0.17
N GLU A 386 -14.78 6.38 -0.14
CA GLU A 386 -15.22 7.21 -1.29
C GLU A 386 -14.43 6.99 -2.59
N ASN A 387 -13.16 6.58 -2.48
CA ASN A 387 -12.28 6.30 -3.61
C ASN A 387 -12.18 4.80 -3.96
N VAL A 388 -12.90 3.92 -3.25
CA VAL A 388 -12.81 2.47 -3.46
C VAL A 388 -13.60 2.05 -4.70
N THR A 389 -12.91 1.45 -5.66
CA THR A 389 -13.52 0.95 -6.92
C THR A 389 -13.82 -0.54 -6.90
N ASN A 390 -13.23 -1.31 -5.98
CA ASN A 390 -13.40 -2.77 -5.89
C ASN A 390 -13.58 -3.24 -4.45
N MET A 391 -14.74 -3.85 -4.17
CA MET A 391 -15.11 -4.48 -2.90
C MET A 391 -15.44 -5.98 -3.07
N SER A 392 -15.08 -6.60 -4.19
CA SER A 392 -15.35 -8.01 -4.46
C SER A 392 -14.83 -8.92 -3.34
N GLY A 393 -15.70 -9.78 -2.81
CA GLY A 393 -15.39 -10.74 -1.75
C GLY A 393 -14.92 -10.14 -0.42
N MET A 394 -15.09 -8.84 -0.17
CA MET A 394 -14.51 -8.13 0.99
C MET A 394 -14.82 -8.80 2.34
N PHE A 395 -16.05 -9.29 2.54
CA PHE A 395 -16.51 -10.01 3.74
C PHE A 395 -16.89 -11.47 3.47
N TYR A 396 -16.49 -12.04 2.32
CA TYR A 396 -16.75 -13.44 1.96
C TYR A 396 -16.34 -14.36 3.10
N GLY A 397 -17.21 -15.25 3.56
CA GLY A 397 -16.86 -16.30 4.53
C GLY A 397 -16.46 -15.80 5.92
N ALA A 398 -16.73 -14.53 6.27
CA ALA A 398 -16.65 -14.01 7.63
C ALA A 398 -17.82 -14.56 8.49
N SER A 399 -17.94 -15.88 8.54
CA SER A 399 -19.19 -16.59 8.87
C SER A 399 -19.66 -16.40 10.32
N LYS A 400 -18.79 -15.98 11.23
CA LYS A 400 -19.12 -15.71 12.65
C LYS A 400 -19.55 -14.28 12.94
N LEU A 401 -19.42 -13.36 11.97
CA LEU A 401 -19.75 -11.96 12.18
C LEU A 401 -21.27 -11.76 12.19
N ALA A 402 -21.84 -11.57 13.38
CA ALA A 402 -23.29 -11.44 13.59
C ALA A 402 -23.83 -10.01 13.40
N LEU A 403 -22.93 -9.02 13.42
CA LEU A 403 -23.20 -7.58 13.26
C LEU A 403 -22.10 -6.97 12.38
N LEU A 404 -22.47 -6.16 11.39
CA LEU A 404 -21.53 -5.46 10.51
C LEU A 404 -22.05 -4.03 10.26
N GLU A 405 -21.35 -3.05 10.83
CA GLU A 405 -21.70 -1.62 10.70
C GLU A 405 -21.05 -1.02 9.45
N LEU A 406 -21.88 -0.59 8.49
CA LEU A 406 -21.45 -0.04 7.19
C LEU A 406 -21.94 1.40 6.96
N SER A 407 -22.45 2.07 7.99
CA SER A 407 -23.05 3.41 7.87
C SER A 407 -22.10 4.47 7.28
N ASN A 408 -20.79 4.32 7.43
CA ASN A 408 -19.76 5.22 6.88
C ASN A 408 -19.31 4.87 5.44
N PHE A 409 -19.81 3.78 4.85
CA PHE A 409 -19.42 3.38 3.49
C PHE A 409 -20.08 4.28 2.44
N ASN A 410 -19.25 4.92 1.62
CA ASN A 410 -19.65 5.47 0.32
C ASN A 410 -19.23 4.48 -0.77
N THR A 411 -20.18 4.01 -1.58
CA THR A 411 -19.92 3.04 -2.66
C THR A 411 -20.05 3.62 -4.07
N SER A 412 -20.14 4.95 -4.24
CA SER A 412 -20.47 5.58 -5.52
C SER A 412 -19.52 5.20 -6.66
N GLU A 413 -18.24 4.99 -6.37
CA GLU A 413 -17.21 4.62 -7.34
C GLU A 413 -16.99 3.10 -7.48
N VAL A 414 -17.72 2.27 -6.73
CA VAL A 414 -17.56 0.82 -6.75
C VAL A 414 -18.08 0.23 -8.06
N LEU A 415 -17.22 -0.53 -8.73
CA LEU A 415 -17.50 -1.21 -10.00
C LEU A 415 -17.84 -2.69 -9.81
N ASP A 416 -17.26 -3.34 -8.79
CA ASP A 416 -17.40 -4.78 -8.51
C ASP A 416 -17.77 -5.04 -7.04
N MET A 417 -18.91 -5.72 -6.84
CA MET A 417 -19.43 -6.22 -5.55
C MET A 417 -19.68 -7.74 -5.56
N ASN A 418 -19.09 -8.47 -6.51
CA ASN A 418 -19.16 -9.93 -6.58
C ASN A 418 -18.77 -10.55 -5.23
N PHE A 419 -19.53 -11.53 -4.76
CA PHE A 419 -19.25 -12.28 -3.51
C PHE A 419 -19.13 -11.44 -2.22
N MET A 420 -19.45 -10.14 -2.21
CA MET A 420 -19.08 -9.20 -1.13
C MET A 420 -19.52 -9.66 0.27
N PHE A 421 -20.73 -10.20 0.40
CA PHE A 421 -21.33 -10.72 1.63
C PHE A 421 -21.68 -12.22 1.52
N TYR A 422 -20.92 -12.99 0.75
CA TYR A 422 -21.13 -14.42 0.60
C TYR A 422 -20.84 -15.18 1.91
N GLY A 423 -21.71 -16.09 2.33
CA GLY A 423 -21.44 -17.04 3.42
C GLY A 423 -21.26 -16.37 4.80
N MET A 424 -21.94 -15.26 5.06
CA MET A 424 -21.99 -14.62 6.37
C MET A 424 -23.07 -15.31 7.24
N ASP A 425 -22.80 -16.55 7.65
CA ASP A 425 -23.79 -17.45 8.24
C ASP A 425 -24.43 -16.95 9.56
N GLU A 426 -23.73 -16.19 10.39
CA GLU A 426 -24.30 -15.62 11.63
C GLU A 426 -25.00 -14.27 11.45
N LEU A 427 -24.85 -13.60 10.28
CA LEU A 427 -25.40 -12.27 10.03
C LEU A 427 -26.93 -12.33 9.90
N ARG A 428 -27.63 -11.51 10.70
CA ARG A 428 -29.11 -11.48 10.74
C ARG A 428 -29.73 -10.27 10.05
N ASN A 429 -29.07 -9.12 10.18
CA ASN A 429 -29.48 -7.83 9.64
C ASN A 429 -28.26 -7.21 8.95
N LEU A 430 -28.50 -6.44 7.90
CA LEU A 430 -27.47 -5.70 7.16
C LEU A 430 -28.10 -4.40 6.64
N ASP A 431 -27.60 -3.25 7.10
CA ASP A 431 -28.05 -1.95 6.61
C ASP A 431 -27.23 -1.55 5.37
N LEU A 432 -27.92 -1.36 4.25
CA LEU A 432 -27.37 -0.96 2.96
C LEU A 432 -28.03 0.34 2.44
N SER A 433 -28.68 1.11 3.32
CA SER A 433 -29.38 2.35 2.95
C SER A 433 -28.47 3.39 2.28
N ASN A 434 -27.19 3.45 2.68
CA ASN A 434 -26.17 4.34 2.11
C ASN A 434 -25.48 3.80 0.84
N PHE A 435 -25.78 2.56 0.40
CA PHE A 435 -25.12 1.97 -0.78
C PHE A 435 -25.65 2.59 -2.08
N ASN A 436 -24.80 3.34 -2.78
CA ASN A 436 -25.01 3.74 -4.16
C ASN A 436 -24.37 2.72 -5.10
N THR A 437 -25.19 1.94 -5.81
CA THR A 437 -24.69 0.87 -6.71
C THR A 437 -24.75 1.22 -8.19
N GLN A 438 -24.97 2.49 -8.56
CA GLN A 438 -25.23 2.92 -9.94
C GLN A 438 -24.12 2.59 -10.96
N ASN A 439 -22.88 2.40 -10.49
CA ASN A 439 -21.70 2.12 -11.31
C ASN A 439 -21.29 0.63 -11.29
N VAL A 440 -21.95 -0.19 -10.46
CA VAL A 440 -21.64 -1.61 -10.30
C VAL A 440 -22.01 -2.38 -11.56
N ASN A 441 -21.07 -3.16 -12.08
CA ASN A 441 -21.23 -3.97 -13.29
C ASN A 441 -21.58 -5.44 -13.00
N SER A 442 -21.31 -5.93 -11.78
CA SER A 442 -21.49 -7.33 -11.41
C SER A 442 -21.81 -7.47 -9.90
N MET A 443 -22.84 -8.26 -9.60
CA MET A 443 -23.31 -8.57 -8.23
C MET A 443 -23.46 -10.08 -8.04
N SER A 444 -22.73 -10.89 -8.81
CA SER A 444 -22.82 -12.34 -8.73
C SER A 444 -22.47 -12.84 -7.33
N HIS A 445 -23.25 -13.78 -6.82
CA HIS A 445 -23.10 -14.37 -5.49
C HIS A 445 -23.09 -13.38 -4.30
N MET A 446 -23.49 -12.11 -4.48
CA MET A 446 -23.27 -11.03 -3.51
C MET A 446 -23.76 -11.33 -2.09
N PHE A 447 -24.93 -11.97 -1.94
CA PHE A 447 -25.54 -12.36 -0.66
C PHE A 447 -25.67 -13.89 -0.48
N ALA A 448 -25.10 -14.67 -1.40
CA ALA A 448 -25.30 -16.11 -1.42
C ALA A 448 -24.77 -16.78 -0.15
N LYS A 449 -25.46 -17.83 0.30
CA LYS A 449 -25.23 -18.58 1.55
C LYS A 449 -25.35 -17.76 2.86
N SER A 450 -25.67 -16.47 2.84
CA SER A 450 -25.91 -15.69 4.07
C SER A 450 -27.28 -16.04 4.68
N SER A 451 -27.29 -17.21 5.30
CA SER A 451 -28.46 -18.06 5.49
C SER A 451 -29.39 -17.63 6.63
N LYS A 452 -28.94 -16.75 7.53
CA LYS A 452 -29.72 -16.23 8.67
C LYS A 452 -30.34 -14.85 8.47
N ILE A 453 -30.11 -14.20 7.32
CA ILE A 453 -30.81 -12.96 6.96
C ILE A 453 -32.29 -13.29 6.70
N ILE A 454 -33.20 -12.66 7.45
CA ILE A 454 -34.66 -12.92 7.38
C ILE A 454 -35.34 -11.93 6.42
N SER A 455 -34.82 -10.71 6.35
CA SER A 455 -35.26 -9.61 5.50
C SER A 455 -34.04 -8.78 5.10
N LEU A 456 -34.02 -8.29 3.87
CA LEU A 456 -32.95 -7.46 3.32
C LEU A 456 -33.56 -6.25 2.62
N ASP A 457 -33.19 -5.04 3.04
CA ASP A 457 -33.55 -3.81 2.34
C ASP A 457 -32.44 -3.47 1.33
N ILE A 458 -32.84 -3.41 0.07
CA ILE A 458 -32.01 -3.08 -1.10
C ILE A 458 -32.74 -2.05 -1.98
N SER A 459 -33.68 -1.29 -1.40
CA SER A 459 -34.44 -0.26 -2.10
C SER A 459 -33.56 0.87 -2.68
N SER A 460 -32.37 1.08 -2.10
CA SER A 460 -31.32 2.00 -2.58
C SER A 460 -30.62 1.54 -3.86
N PHE A 461 -30.73 0.28 -4.26
CA PHE A 461 -29.91 -0.28 -5.33
C PHE A 461 -30.32 0.19 -6.72
N ASN A 462 -29.34 0.65 -7.52
CA ASN A 462 -29.51 1.04 -8.91
C ASN A 462 -28.77 0.06 -9.83
N THR A 463 -29.44 -1.02 -10.22
CA THR A 463 -28.82 -2.13 -10.96
C THR A 463 -28.67 -1.90 -12.46
N LYS A 464 -28.91 -0.68 -12.98
CA LYS A 464 -28.98 -0.38 -14.43
C LYS A 464 -27.76 -0.83 -15.25
N ASN A 465 -26.59 -0.91 -14.61
CA ASN A 465 -25.31 -1.25 -15.24
C ASN A 465 -24.87 -2.71 -14.99
N VAL A 466 -25.60 -3.45 -14.14
CA VAL A 466 -25.28 -4.82 -13.76
C VAL A 466 -25.56 -5.77 -14.93
N ARG A 467 -24.56 -6.57 -15.29
CA ARG A 467 -24.64 -7.61 -16.34
C ARG A 467 -24.79 -9.02 -15.79
N ASN A 468 -24.25 -9.27 -14.59
CA ASN A 468 -24.26 -10.59 -13.97
C ASN A 468 -24.90 -10.54 -12.58
N MET A 469 -26.01 -11.27 -12.42
CA MET A 469 -26.73 -11.48 -11.16
C MET A 469 -26.76 -12.98 -10.78
N SER A 470 -25.88 -13.81 -11.35
CA SER A 470 -25.85 -15.24 -11.09
C SER A 470 -25.68 -15.50 -9.59
N SER A 471 -26.49 -16.43 -9.09
CA SER A 471 -26.52 -16.83 -7.67
C SER A 471 -26.70 -15.69 -6.67
N MET A 472 -27.16 -14.49 -7.02
CA MET A 472 -27.10 -13.30 -6.14
C MET A 472 -27.68 -13.52 -4.73
N PHE A 473 -28.78 -14.29 -4.63
CA PHE A 473 -29.45 -14.65 -3.36
C PHE A 473 -29.38 -16.17 -3.06
N TYR A 474 -28.54 -16.93 -3.77
CA TYR A 474 -28.46 -18.39 -3.70
C TYR A 474 -28.30 -18.91 -2.26
N GLY A 475 -29.23 -19.75 -1.80
CA GLY A 475 -29.18 -20.37 -0.48
C GLY A 475 -29.38 -19.43 0.71
N MET A 476 -29.97 -18.24 0.52
CA MET A 476 -30.49 -17.40 1.62
C MET A 476 -31.74 -18.04 2.23
N SER A 477 -31.55 -19.16 2.93
CA SER A 477 -32.65 -20.05 3.32
C SER A 477 -33.61 -19.48 4.36
N SER A 478 -33.22 -18.50 5.18
CA SER A 478 -34.13 -17.83 6.14
C SER A 478 -34.90 -16.63 5.57
N LEU A 479 -34.58 -16.19 4.35
CA LEU A 479 -35.19 -15.00 3.74
C LEU A 479 -36.68 -15.27 3.46
N LYS A 480 -37.55 -14.40 3.99
CA LYS A 480 -39.02 -14.56 3.90
C LYS A 480 -39.67 -13.72 2.80
N GLN A 481 -39.07 -12.57 2.51
CA GLN A 481 -39.53 -11.62 1.50
C GLN A 481 -38.34 -10.80 1.00
N ILE A 482 -38.44 -10.28 -0.22
CA ILE A 482 -37.48 -9.35 -0.81
C ILE A 482 -38.25 -8.43 -1.76
N ASP A 483 -37.98 -7.13 -1.69
CA ASP A 483 -38.49 -6.16 -2.68
C ASP A 483 -37.43 -5.95 -3.75
N LEU A 484 -37.85 -6.07 -5.00
CA LEU A 484 -37.02 -5.97 -6.21
C LEU A 484 -37.65 -5.02 -7.24
N PHE A 485 -38.61 -4.18 -6.84
CA PHE A 485 -39.30 -3.27 -7.75
C PHE A 485 -38.34 -2.28 -8.43
N ASN A 486 -37.32 -1.81 -7.71
CA ASN A 486 -36.31 -0.87 -8.21
C ASN A 486 -35.23 -1.50 -9.10
N PHE A 487 -35.19 -2.83 -9.26
CA PHE A 487 -34.18 -3.50 -10.06
C PHE A 487 -34.42 -3.28 -11.55
N ASN A 488 -33.53 -2.52 -12.20
CA ASN A 488 -33.43 -2.49 -13.64
C ASN A 488 -32.52 -3.64 -14.10
N THR A 489 -33.11 -4.66 -14.70
CA THR A 489 -32.41 -5.86 -15.18
C THR A 489 -32.14 -5.84 -16.69
N ALA A 490 -32.43 -4.75 -17.41
CA ALA A 490 -32.40 -4.73 -18.88
C ALA A 490 -31.02 -5.02 -19.49
N ASN A 491 -29.92 -4.83 -18.75
CA ASN A 491 -28.55 -5.15 -19.17
C ASN A 491 -28.03 -6.49 -18.63
N VAL A 492 -28.83 -7.24 -17.87
CA VAL A 492 -28.44 -8.52 -17.27
C VAL A 492 -28.44 -9.61 -18.34
N THR A 493 -27.34 -10.36 -18.45
CA THR A 493 -27.19 -11.49 -19.37
C THR A 493 -27.20 -12.85 -18.67
N ASN A 494 -26.97 -12.89 -17.36
CA ASN A 494 -26.90 -14.13 -16.58
C ASN A 494 -27.70 -14.02 -15.26
N MET A 495 -28.69 -14.92 -15.09
CA MET A 495 -29.50 -15.10 -13.87
C MET A 495 -29.45 -16.54 -13.33
N THR A 496 -28.47 -17.35 -13.77
CA THR A 496 -28.23 -18.73 -13.33
C THR A 496 -28.21 -18.82 -11.80
N HIS A 497 -28.95 -19.77 -11.20
CA HIS A 497 -29.10 -19.97 -9.75
C HIS A 497 -29.56 -18.76 -8.90
N MET A 498 -30.03 -17.63 -9.48
CA MET A 498 -30.21 -16.35 -8.75
C MET A 498 -31.01 -16.46 -7.42
N PHE A 499 -32.07 -17.26 -7.37
CA PHE A 499 -32.89 -17.54 -6.18
C PHE A 499 -32.87 -19.02 -5.75
N SER A 500 -31.91 -19.80 -6.26
CA SER A 500 -31.84 -21.23 -5.96
C SER A 500 -31.59 -21.49 -4.47
N PHE A 501 -32.36 -22.39 -3.87
CA PHE A 501 -32.44 -22.68 -2.43
C PHE A 501 -32.82 -21.49 -1.53
N VAL A 502 -33.51 -20.47 -2.06
CA VAL A 502 -34.21 -19.46 -1.24
C VAL A 502 -35.53 -20.05 -0.76
N SER A 503 -35.44 -20.97 0.21
CA SER A 503 -36.51 -21.93 0.49
C SER A 503 -37.69 -21.41 1.34
N ASN A 504 -37.62 -20.20 1.89
CA ASN A 504 -38.66 -19.62 2.77
C ASN A 504 -39.47 -18.44 2.18
N ILE A 505 -39.21 -18.01 0.94
CA ILE A 505 -40.08 -17.06 0.25
C ILE A 505 -41.35 -17.78 -0.22
N SER A 506 -42.53 -17.31 0.21
CA SER A 506 -43.81 -17.91 -0.18
C SER A 506 -44.42 -17.31 -1.45
N VAL A 507 -44.09 -16.06 -1.77
CA VAL A 507 -44.50 -15.37 -3.00
C VAL A 507 -43.33 -14.53 -3.49
N LEU A 508 -42.97 -14.67 -4.76
CA LEU A 508 -41.92 -13.87 -5.40
C LEU A 508 -42.51 -13.09 -6.57
N ASP A 509 -42.38 -11.76 -6.55
CA ASP A 509 -42.79 -10.88 -7.64
C ASP A 509 -41.56 -10.30 -8.35
N LEU A 510 -41.38 -10.70 -9.61
CA LEU A 510 -40.36 -10.22 -10.55
C LEU A 510 -41.00 -9.48 -11.73
N SER A 511 -42.20 -8.91 -11.56
CA SER A 511 -42.91 -8.20 -12.63
C SER A 511 -42.16 -6.98 -13.16
N SER A 512 -41.22 -6.41 -12.41
CA SER A 512 -40.32 -5.33 -12.84
C SER A 512 -39.22 -5.79 -13.79
N PHE A 513 -38.89 -7.09 -13.84
CA PHE A 513 -37.72 -7.58 -14.56
C PHE A 513 -37.94 -7.53 -16.08
N ASN A 514 -37.02 -6.87 -16.77
CA ASN A 514 -36.80 -7.04 -18.20
C ASN A 514 -35.71 -8.10 -18.39
N THR A 515 -36.01 -9.18 -19.09
CA THR A 515 -35.09 -10.29 -19.33
C THR A 515 -34.67 -10.45 -20.79
N GLU A 516 -34.97 -9.47 -21.66
CA GLU A 516 -34.71 -9.56 -23.12
C GLU A 516 -33.26 -9.93 -23.46
N ASN A 517 -32.28 -9.45 -22.69
CA ASN A 517 -30.86 -9.71 -22.90
C ASN A 517 -30.32 -10.92 -22.09
N VAL A 518 -31.15 -11.63 -21.34
CA VAL A 518 -30.73 -12.79 -20.53
C VAL A 518 -30.52 -14.00 -21.44
N LEU A 519 -29.35 -14.63 -21.28
CA LEU A 519 -28.94 -15.83 -22.01
C LEU A 519 -29.16 -17.10 -21.16
N THR A 520 -28.94 -17.03 -19.84
CA THR A 520 -29.03 -18.20 -18.94
C THR A 520 -29.92 -17.94 -17.72
N MET A 521 -30.88 -18.85 -17.50
CA MET A 521 -31.78 -18.88 -16.34
C MET A 521 -31.83 -20.28 -15.68
N ASN A 522 -30.90 -21.16 -16.03
CA ASN A 522 -30.84 -22.50 -15.43
C ASN A 522 -30.74 -22.43 -13.90
N TYR A 523 -31.49 -23.33 -13.27
CA TYR A 523 -31.68 -23.42 -11.83
C TYR A 523 -32.22 -22.16 -11.14
N MET A 524 -32.71 -21.11 -11.83
CA MET A 524 -33.00 -19.80 -11.22
C MET A 524 -33.87 -19.85 -9.95
N PHE A 525 -34.89 -20.73 -9.90
CA PHE A 525 -35.79 -20.94 -8.76
C PHE A 525 -35.70 -22.36 -8.16
N ASN A 526 -34.62 -23.09 -8.48
CA ASN A 526 -34.40 -24.47 -8.05
C ASN A 526 -34.34 -24.58 -6.52
N GLY A 527 -35.10 -25.50 -5.90
CA GLY A 527 -35.11 -25.68 -4.44
C GLY A 527 -35.88 -24.61 -3.65
N MET A 528 -36.65 -23.74 -4.32
CA MET A 528 -37.61 -22.84 -3.67
C MET A 528 -38.86 -23.62 -3.23
N ASN A 529 -38.77 -24.26 -2.08
CA ASN A 529 -39.78 -25.17 -1.55
C ASN A 529 -41.05 -24.44 -1.04
N SER A 530 -40.92 -23.35 -0.28
CA SER A 530 -42.10 -22.63 0.25
C SER A 530 -42.86 -21.80 -0.79
N LEU A 531 -42.30 -21.61 -1.99
CA LEU A 531 -42.88 -20.76 -3.03
C LEU A 531 -44.24 -21.30 -3.47
N THR A 532 -45.30 -20.48 -3.36
CA THR A 532 -46.69 -20.82 -3.72
C THR A 532 -47.15 -20.14 -5.01
N ALA A 533 -46.68 -18.91 -5.24
CA ALA A 533 -46.98 -18.12 -6.41
C ALA A 533 -45.72 -17.38 -6.89
N LEU A 534 -45.50 -17.36 -8.19
CA LEU A 534 -44.39 -16.66 -8.86
C LEU A 534 -44.95 -15.71 -9.91
N TYR A 535 -44.60 -14.44 -9.87
CA TYR A 535 -45.00 -13.45 -10.88
C TYR A 535 -43.78 -13.09 -11.74
N ILE A 536 -43.78 -13.53 -13.00
CA ILE A 536 -42.73 -13.26 -14.00
C ILE A 536 -43.31 -12.46 -15.17
N THR A 537 -44.23 -11.53 -14.86
CA THR A 537 -45.14 -10.86 -15.80
C THR A 537 -44.49 -10.43 -17.12
N ASN A 538 -43.32 -9.78 -17.05
CA ASN A 538 -42.64 -9.16 -18.18
C ASN A 538 -41.38 -9.92 -18.64
N PHE A 539 -41.24 -11.21 -18.27
CA PHE A 539 -40.16 -12.04 -18.80
C PHE A 539 -40.27 -12.15 -20.32
N ASP A 540 -39.20 -11.76 -21.01
CA ASP A 540 -38.95 -11.98 -22.42
C ASP A 540 -37.80 -12.97 -22.54
N THR A 541 -38.07 -14.16 -23.08
CA THR A 541 -37.08 -15.24 -23.16
C THR A 541 -36.50 -15.42 -24.55
N ARG A 542 -36.64 -14.43 -25.45
CA ARG A 542 -36.22 -14.55 -26.87
C ARG A 542 -34.75 -14.96 -27.05
N ASN A 543 -33.88 -14.57 -26.12
CA ASN A 543 -32.45 -14.85 -26.14
C ASN A 543 -32.01 -15.91 -25.12
N VAL A 544 -32.94 -16.52 -24.38
CA VAL A 544 -32.60 -17.52 -23.35
C VAL A 544 -32.27 -18.87 -24.01
N GLU A 545 -31.09 -19.37 -23.71
CA GLU A 545 -30.53 -20.62 -24.23
C GLU A 545 -30.69 -21.79 -23.24
N ASP A 546 -30.58 -21.53 -21.94
CA ASP A 546 -30.63 -22.58 -20.91
C ASP A 546 -31.62 -22.26 -19.77
N VAL A 547 -32.59 -23.16 -19.60
CA VAL A 547 -33.59 -23.17 -18.52
C VAL A 547 -33.57 -24.50 -17.73
N GLN A 548 -32.50 -25.32 -17.84
CA GLN A 548 -32.36 -26.56 -17.07
C GLN A 548 -32.72 -26.36 -15.60
N GLU A 549 -33.60 -27.22 -15.08
CA GLU A 549 -34.00 -27.27 -13.67
C GLU A 549 -34.48 -25.92 -13.07
N MET A 550 -34.89 -24.97 -13.93
CA MET A 550 -35.23 -23.58 -13.57
C MET A 550 -36.27 -23.48 -12.46
N PHE A 551 -37.28 -24.36 -12.46
CA PHE A 551 -38.34 -24.40 -11.44
C PHE A 551 -38.27 -25.65 -10.55
N ALA A 552 -37.23 -26.49 -10.67
CA ALA A 552 -37.20 -27.82 -10.06
C ALA A 552 -37.11 -27.84 -8.52
N VAL A 553 -37.58 -28.93 -7.91
CA VAL A 553 -37.38 -29.27 -6.49
C VAL A 553 -37.08 -30.76 -6.35
N TYR A 554 -36.12 -31.10 -5.49
CA TYR A 554 -35.66 -32.49 -5.31
C TYR A 554 -36.37 -33.26 -4.18
N ASP A 555 -37.02 -32.54 -3.25
CA ASP A 555 -37.89 -33.14 -2.25
C ASP A 555 -39.35 -32.85 -2.59
N SER A 556 -40.07 -33.88 -3.03
CA SER A 556 -41.50 -33.79 -3.35
C SER A 556 -42.40 -33.47 -2.15
N MET A 557 -41.93 -33.66 -0.91
CA MET A 557 -42.64 -33.18 0.29
C MET A 557 -42.54 -31.66 0.43
N GLY A 558 -41.54 -31.05 -0.20
CA GLY A 558 -41.27 -29.61 -0.18
C GLY A 558 -41.95 -28.81 -1.30
N ASP A 559 -42.66 -29.42 -2.26
CA ASP A 559 -43.30 -28.63 -3.32
C ASP A 559 -44.55 -27.90 -2.81
N ASN A 560 -44.64 -26.58 -3.04
CA ASN A 560 -45.82 -25.76 -2.75
C ASN A 560 -46.27 -24.87 -3.92
N LEU A 561 -45.54 -24.87 -5.05
CA LEU A 561 -45.77 -23.94 -6.15
C LEU A 561 -47.03 -24.35 -6.89
N GLN A 562 -48.03 -23.47 -6.89
CA GLN A 562 -49.33 -23.72 -7.50
C GLN A 562 -49.48 -22.95 -8.80
N ASN A 563 -49.02 -21.69 -8.84
CA ASN A 563 -49.27 -20.77 -9.96
C ASN A 563 -48.00 -20.02 -10.38
N ILE A 564 -47.78 -19.92 -11.69
CA ILE A 564 -46.79 -19.02 -12.30
C ILE A 564 -47.55 -18.03 -13.18
N TYR A 565 -47.44 -16.73 -12.91
CA TYR A 565 -48.18 -15.67 -13.60
C TYR A 565 -47.29 -14.95 -14.62
N ILE A 566 -47.78 -14.84 -15.86
CA ILE A 566 -47.04 -14.25 -16.99
C ILE A 566 -47.98 -13.47 -17.92
N LYS A 567 -47.43 -12.55 -18.73
CA LYS A 567 -48.19 -11.80 -19.75
C LYS A 567 -48.20 -12.49 -21.12
N ASN A 568 -47.05 -13.02 -21.54
CA ASN A 568 -46.82 -13.68 -22.83
C ASN A 568 -46.26 -15.09 -22.59
N ASP A 569 -46.32 -15.97 -23.60
CA ASP A 569 -45.62 -17.25 -23.54
C ASP A 569 -44.09 -17.06 -23.54
N PHE A 570 -43.34 -18.05 -23.05
CA PHE A 570 -41.90 -18.05 -23.29
C PHE A 570 -41.64 -18.26 -24.78
N ASN A 571 -40.75 -17.47 -25.35
CA ASN A 571 -40.13 -17.83 -26.61
C ASN A 571 -39.13 -18.96 -26.36
N VAL A 572 -39.34 -20.10 -27.02
CA VAL A 572 -38.56 -21.34 -26.86
C VAL A 572 -37.65 -21.65 -28.06
N SER A 573 -37.51 -20.71 -29.02
CA SER A 573 -36.75 -20.92 -30.25
C SER A 573 -35.26 -21.14 -30.00
N ASN A 574 -34.70 -20.38 -29.05
CA ASN A 574 -33.25 -20.38 -28.76
C ASN A 574 -32.88 -21.29 -27.59
N ILE A 575 -33.87 -21.83 -26.86
CA ILE A 575 -33.63 -22.77 -25.76
C ILE A 575 -32.97 -24.05 -26.30
N ILE A 576 -31.72 -24.31 -25.91
CA ILE A 576 -30.98 -25.53 -26.22
C ILE A 576 -31.02 -26.54 -25.07
N SER A 577 -31.27 -26.08 -23.83
CA SER A 577 -31.26 -26.90 -22.62
C SER A 577 -32.49 -26.64 -21.74
N MET A 578 -33.18 -27.71 -21.34
CA MET A 578 -34.43 -27.69 -20.58
C MET A 578 -34.59 -28.92 -19.66
N SER A 579 -33.57 -29.77 -19.49
CA SER A 579 -33.69 -31.00 -18.69
C SER A 579 -34.26 -30.71 -17.29
N ASP A 580 -35.21 -31.55 -16.87
CA ASP A 580 -35.82 -31.51 -15.53
C ASP A 580 -36.38 -30.14 -15.08
N SER A 581 -36.70 -29.22 -16.00
CA SER A 581 -37.12 -27.83 -15.69
C SER A 581 -38.23 -27.70 -14.65
N PHE A 582 -39.16 -28.66 -14.61
CA PHE A 582 -40.30 -28.70 -13.68
C PHE A 582 -40.24 -29.89 -12.71
N LYS A 583 -39.11 -30.59 -12.58
CA LYS A 583 -38.95 -31.79 -11.73
C LYS A 583 -39.46 -31.56 -10.31
N GLY A 584 -40.30 -32.47 -9.82
CA GLY A 584 -40.87 -32.44 -8.47
C GLY A 584 -42.02 -31.46 -8.24
N ARG A 585 -42.40 -30.62 -9.22
CA ARG A 585 -43.52 -29.67 -9.14
C ARG A 585 -44.89 -30.34 -9.33
N ASN A 586 -45.24 -31.20 -8.38
CA ASN A 586 -46.48 -31.98 -8.38
C ASN A 586 -47.76 -31.15 -8.11
N LYS A 587 -47.64 -29.97 -7.48
CA LYS A 587 -48.76 -29.05 -7.17
C LYS A 587 -48.98 -27.95 -8.22
N LEU A 588 -48.03 -27.74 -9.14
CA LEU A 588 -48.10 -26.69 -10.16
C LEU A 588 -49.23 -26.97 -11.16
N ARG A 589 -50.08 -25.98 -11.42
CA ARG A 589 -51.17 -26.05 -12.40
C ARG A 589 -51.12 -24.86 -13.34
N GLY A 590 -51.52 -25.09 -14.59
CA GLY A 590 -51.87 -24.01 -15.51
C GLY A 590 -53.13 -23.27 -15.07
N GLY A 591 -53.39 -22.10 -15.66
CA GLY A 591 -54.52 -21.24 -15.28
C GLY A 591 -55.91 -21.83 -15.51
N ALA A 592 -56.04 -22.81 -16.42
CA ALA A 592 -57.27 -23.58 -16.64
C ALA A 592 -57.22 -24.97 -15.95
N GLY A 593 -56.15 -25.25 -15.19
CA GLY A 593 -55.96 -26.46 -14.41
C GLY A 593 -55.10 -27.54 -15.05
N SER A 594 -54.46 -27.31 -16.22
CA SER A 594 -53.63 -28.32 -16.88
C SER A 594 -52.43 -28.74 -16.04
N TYR A 595 -52.05 -30.02 -16.14
CA TYR A 595 -50.87 -30.60 -15.48
C TYR A 595 -50.41 -31.91 -16.14
N LEU A 596 -49.17 -32.31 -15.89
CA LEU A 596 -48.67 -33.66 -16.18
C LEU A 596 -48.69 -34.52 -14.92
N ALA A 597 -48.94 -35.82 -15.09
CA ALA A 597 -48.87 -36.80 -14.00
C ALA A 597 -47.46 -36.97 -13.42
N ASN A 598 -46.43 -36.79 -14.25
CA ASN A 598 -45.04 -36.64 -13.85
C ASN A 598 -44.52 -35.29 -14.38
N SER A 599 -44.11 -34.39 -13.48
CA SER A 599 -43.69 -33.05 -13.88
C SER A 599 -42.34 -33.01 -14.61
N SER A 600 -41.53 -34.09 -14.53
CA SER A 600 -40.32 -34.24 -15.36
C SER A 600 -40.60 -34.56 -16.83
N ASP A 601 -41.83 -34.94 -17.20
CA ASP A 601 -42.21 -35.20 -18.61
C ASP A 601 -42.46 -33.88 -19.39
N ALA A 602 -42.32 -32.72 -18.74
CA ALA A 602 -42.58 -31.41 -19.31
C ALA A 602 -41.50 -30.99 -20.33
N ASP A 603 -41.91 -30.88 -21.59
CA ASP A 603 -41.08 -30.33 -22.68
C ASP A 603 -41.38 -28.84 -22.94
N LYS A 604 -40.74 -28.29 -23.98
CA LYS A 604 -40.90 -26.88 -24.40
C LYS A 604 -42.35 -26.45 -24.61
N SER A 605 -43.27 -27.36 -24.93
CA SER A 605 -44.68 -27.03 -25.14
C SER A 605 -45.41 -26.63 -23.86
N TRP A 606 -44.83 -26.88 -22.68
CA TRP A 606 -45.42 -26.50 -21.38
C TRP A 606 -45.00 -25.11 -20.88
N LEU A 607 -44.02 -24.46 -21.51
CA LEU A 607 -43.56 -23.09 -21.21
C LEU A 607 -44.46 -22.00 -21.80
N ARG A 608 -45.78 -22.15 -21.64
CA ARG A 608 -46.81 -21.25 -22.18
C ARG A 608 -47.97 -21.06 -21.22
N ILE A 609 -48.77 -20.04 -21.51
CA ILE A 609 -50.07 -19.80 -20.91
C ILE A 609 -50.99 -20.98 -21.22
N ASP A 610 -51.68 -21.45 -20.18
CA ASP A 610 -52.59 -22.58 -20.26
C ASP A 610 -53.89 -22.23 -21.01
N ASP A 611 -54.12 -22.89 -22.14
CA ASP A 611 -55.32 -22.76 -22.97
C ASP A 611 -55.73 -24.13 -23.55
N PRO A 612 -56.25 -25.05 -22.71
CA PRO A 612 -56.56 -26.42 -23.12
C PRO A 612 -57.77 -26.49 -24.08
N ASP A 613 -58.67 -25.51 -24.04
CA ASP A 613 -59.83 -25.41 -24.95
C ASP A 613 -59.40 -25.22 -26.42
N HIS A 614 -58.23 -24.61 -26.64
CA HIS A 614 -57.58 -24.50 -27.95
C HIS A 614 -56.42 -25.49 -28.15
N GLY A 615 -56.39 -26.59 -27.38
CA GLY A 615 -55.38 -27.65 -27.49
C GLY A 615 -53.97 -27.23 -27.05
N CYS A 616 -53.85 -26.17 -26.26
CA CYS A 616 -52.58 -25.59 -25.81
C CYS A 616 -52.41 -25.65 -24.27
N PRO A 617 -52.36 -26.85 -23.66
CA PRO A 617 -52.10 -26.96 -22.23
C PRO A 617 -50.72 -26.41 -21.87
N GLY A 618 -50.61 -25.74 -20.72
CA GLY A 618 -49.36 -25.14 -20.25
C GLY A 618 -49.32 -24.98 -18.72
N TYR A 619 -48.17 -24.59 -18.18
CA TYR A 619 -48.01 -24.36 -16.73
C TYR A 619 -48.19 -22.90 -16.29
N PHE A 620 -48.36 -21.96 -17.21
CA PHE A 620 -48.49 -20.55 -16.86
C PHE A 620 -49.94 -20.09 -16.83
N THR A 621 -50.23 -19.14 -15.93
CA THR A 621 -51.50 -18.43 -15.83
C THR A 621 -51.32 -17.05 -16.44
N ARG A 622 -52.22 -16.64 -17.35
CA ARG A 622 -52.23 -15.27 -17.86
C ARG A 622 -52.53 -14.30 -16.71
N LYS A 623 -51.65 -13.35 -16.45
CA LYS A 623 -51.93 -12.28 -15.48
C LYS A 623 -53.10 -11.41 -16.02
N PRO A 624 -54.10 -11.08 -15.19
CA PRO A 624 -55.23 -10.24 -15.59
C PRO A 624 -54.83 -8.86 -16.14
#